data_AF-A0A2J6QLE4-F1
#
_entry.id   AF-A0A2J6QLE4-F1
#
_cell.length_a   1.000
_cell.length_b   1.000
_cell.length_c   1.000
_cell.angle_alpha   90.00
_cell.angle_beta   90.00
_cell.angle_gamma   90.00
#
_symmetry.space_group_name_H-M   'P 1'
#
loop_
_entity.id
_entity.type
_entity.pdbx_description
1 polymer ?
#
loop_
_entity_poly.entity_id
_entity_poly.type
_entity_poly.pdbx_seq_one_letter_code
_entity_poly.pdbx_strand_id
1 'polypeptide(L)'
;MFKKFFSKALQESGLTTLWFSSLDAKLLCAQRFIRLFAYGSSTLILVSYLSALNISKSKIGLFMTLTLIGDTALSFIFTVSADFLGRRAILVFGAVLMSGAGAIFALCGNYWVLLVAAVIGVISPNGNEIGPFRAIEESTIAQITPKENRGDIYAWYSLLGALGSAIGLGVCGVFLNYLVSALGWDTIKAYRAVFWAYSALGGIMLCFILGLSKNCEVEKTPEPMTDSDTPSVESDTENSSQKKKTLPFWKLVTFSRKSKITVIKLCILFALDSFASSLAPLSWITFFFHNKFKIADNKLGTLFFITSFITALSMLPASSVAKRLGNIKTMVFAHLPGAIFLALIPLPNSVSLAITFLILRSSTQSMDTAPRSAFLAGVVEPHERTAMMGFIFMARSASSSGGPILTGVLAQKGLLWVAFVLAGAGMCVYDAGILVAFWRHRSPENREEDQEENNDVERVDSAKSGEMPEASSTEWKEKKSEARIEIEELKVPALEKE
;
A
#
# COMPACT_ATOMS: atom_id res chain seq x y z
N MET A 1 24.06 -28.07 -11.55
CA MET A 1 22.63 -28.00 -11.15
C MET A 1 22.35 -26.84 -10.20
N PHE A 2 23.07 -26.71 -9.08
CA PHE A 2 22.90 -25.62 -8.09
C PHE A 2 23.03 -24.19 -8.66
N LYS A 3 24.01 -23.91 -9.53
CA LYS A 3 24.16 -22.60 -10.18
C LYS A 3 22.99 -22.21 -11.10
N LYS A 4 22.41 -23.19 -11.84
CA LYS A 4 21.24 -22.97 -12.70
C LYS A 4 19.96 -22.75 -11.88
N PHE A 5 19.83 -23.45 -10.76
CA PHE A 5 18.72 -23.24 -9.83
C PHE A 5 18.82 -21.86 -9.15
N PHE A 6 20.02 -21.47 -8.70
CA PHE A 6 20.26 -20.17 -8.10
C PHE A 6 20.06 -19.02 -9.10
N SER A 7 20.55 -19.15 -10.35
CA SER A 7 20.32 -18.13 -11.38
C SER A 7 18.83 -18.00 -11.73
N LYS A 8 18.11 -19.13 -11.80
CA LYS A 8 16.67 -19.13 -12.08
C LYS A 8 15.87 -18.53 -10.92
N ALA A 9 16.21 -18.84 -9.67
CA ALA A 9 15.62 -18.24 -8.48
C ALA A 9 15.91 -16.73 -8.36
N LEU A 10 17.12 -16.28 -8.73
CA LEU A 10 17.46 -14.85 -8.76
C LEU A 10 16.69 -14.09 -9.84
N GLN A 11 16.44 -14.74 -10.98
CA GLN A 11 15.67 -14.16 -12.08
C GLN A 11 14.17 -14.13 -11.75
N GLU A 12 13.63 -15.19 -11.15
CA GLU A 12 12.23 -15.26 -10.71
C GLU A 12 11.91 -14.34 -9.51
N SER A 13 12.92 -13.98 -8.70
CA SER A 13 12.75 -13.00 -7.61
C SER A 13 12.83 -11.53 -8.07
N GLY A 14 13.15 -11.27 -9.34
CA GLY A 14 13.34 -9.91 -9.86
C GLY A 14 14.57 -9.18 -9.31
N LEU A 15 15.42 -9.85 -8.52
CA LEU A 15 16.61 -9.23 -7.91
C LEU A 15 17.66 -8.87 -8.98
N THR A 16 17.79 -9.71 -10.01
CA THR A 16 18.62 -9.38 -11.18
C THR A 16 18.09 -8.13 -11.88
N THR A 17 16.78 -8.02 -12.03
CA THR A 17 16.12 -6.87 -12.64
C THR A 17 16.44 -5.58 -11.89
N LEU A 18 16.38 -5.60 -10.56
CA LEU A 18 16.79 -4.46 -9.73
C LEU A 18 18.29 -4.17 -9.84
N TRP A 19 19.15 -5.19 -9.86
CA TRP A 19 20.60 -5.01 -9.94
C TRP A 19 21.06 -4.40 -11.27
N PHE A 20 20.42 -4.76 -12.39
CA PHE A 20 20.72 -4.21 -13.72
C PHE A 20 19.88 -2.97 -14.06
N SER A 21 18.96 -2.54 -13.19
CA SER A 21 18.19 -1.32 -13.37
C SER A 21 19.07 -0.06 -13.33
N SER A 22 18.49 1.05 -13.81
CA SER A 22 19.14 2.37 -13.81
C SER A 22 19.51 2.81 -12.39
N LEU A 23 20.52 3.68 -12.29
CA LEU A 23 20.90 4.27 -11.00
C LEU A 23 19.72 5.01 -10.36
N ASP A 24 18.91 5.71 -11.17
CA ASP A 24 17.71 6.41 -10.71
C ASP A 24 16.70 5.46 -10.04
N ALA A 25 16.43 4.29 -10.63
CA ALA A 25 15.53 3.30 -10.02
C ALA A 25 16.04 2.82 -8.65
N LYS A 26 17.35 2.58 -8.54
CA LYS A 26 17.99 2.18 -7.27
C LYS A 26 17.93 3.30 -6.24
N LEU A 27 18.14 4.56 -6.64
CA LEU A 27 18.05 5.73 -5.77
C LEU A 27 16.62 5.92 -5.25
N LEU A 28 15.60 5.78 -6.10
CA LEU A 28 14.18 5.87 -5.70
C LEU A 28 13.81 4.75 -4.70
N CYS A 29 14.27 3.52 -4.95
CA CYS A 29 14.12 2.41 -4.01
C CYS A 29 14.81 2.67 -2.66
N ALA A 30 16.05 3.18 -2.69
CA ALA A 30 16.79 3.51 -1.48
C ALA A 30 16.16 4.67 -0.69
N GLN A 31 15.62 5.68 -1.39
CA GLN A 31 14.88 6.79 -0.78
C GLN A 31 13.64 6.31 -0.04
N ARG A 32 12.85 5.43 -0.66
CA ARG A 32 11.69 4.84 0.00
C ARG A 32 12.06 4.07 1.25
N PHE A 33 13.14 3.27 1.18
CA PHE A 33 13.67 2.57 2.35
C PHE A 33 14.04 3.54 3.48
N ILE A 34 14.82 4.59 3.19
CA ILE A 34 15.26 5.57 4.19
C ILE A 34 14.06 6.32 4.80
N ARG A 35 13.11 6.76 3.96
CA ARG A 35 11.90 7.46 4.41
C ARG A 35 11.10 6.59 5.38
N LEU A 36 10.79 5.36 4.98
CA LEU A 36 9.98 4.47 5.80
C LEU A 36 10.73 3.97 7.04
N PHE A 37 12.06 3.84 6.98
CA PHE A 37 12.89 3.63 8.17
C PHE A 37 12.75 4.77 9.19
N ALA A 38 12.79 6.03 8.72
CA ALA A 38 12.61 7.18 9.58
C ALA A 38 11.17 7.26 10.16
N TYR A 39 10.16 6.95 9.35
CA TYR A 39 8.76 6.88 9.80
C TYR A 39 8.54 5.78 10.84
N GLY A 40 9.08 4.58 10.62
CA GLY A 40 9.03 3.48 11.59
C GLY A 40 9.68 3.87 12.92
N SER A 41 10.85 4.52 12.87
CA SER A 41 11.58 5.01 14.05
C SER A 41 10.77 6.05 14.84
N SER A 42 10.25 7.07 14.16
CA SER A 42 9.47 8.14 14.81
C SER A 42 8.12 7.64 15.36
N THR A 43 7.45 6.73 14.65
CA THR A 43 6.17 6.15 15.06
C THR A 43 6.26 5.38 16.37
N LEU A 44 7.39 4.70 16.61
CA LEU A 44 7.62 3.97 17.86
C LEU A 44 7.51 4.89 19.08
N ILE A 45 8.08 6.09 18.98
CA ILE A 45 8.20 7.00 20.13
C ILE A 45 7.20 8.15 20.15
N LEU A 46 6.47 8.44 19.06
CA LEU A 46 5.73 9.69 18.91
C LEU A 46 4.77 10.00 20.07
N VAL A 47 3.90 9.04 20.44
CA VAL A 47 2.95 9.21 21.54
C VAL A 47 3.67 9.28 22.89
N SER A 48 4.68 8.44 23.11
CA SER A 48 5.49 8.44 24.32
C SER A 48 6.26 9.75 24.50
N TYR A 49 6.80 10.32 23.43
CA TYR A 49 7.51 11.60 23.42
C TYR A 49 6.57 12.76 23.77
N LEU A 50 5.43 12.87 23.07
CA LEU A 50 4.45 13.93 23.37
C LEU A 50 3.92 13.79 24.81
N SER A 51 3.70 12.57 25.28
CA SER A 51 3.31 12.33 26.68
C SER A 51 4.41 12.72 27.67
N ALA A 52 5.69 12.47 27.35
CA ALA A 52 6.84 12.86 28.17
C ALA A 52 7.03 14.39 28.21
N LEU A 53 6.58 15.11 27.18
CA LEU A 53 6.48 16.58 27.16
C LEU A 53 5.27 17.12 27.96
N ASN A 54 4.58 16.27 28.74
CA ASN A 54 3.39 16.62 29.52
C ASN A 54 2.18 17.08 28.67
N ILE A 55 2.10 16.67 27.40
CA ILE A 55 0.93 16.93 26.55
C ILE A 55 -0.17 15.92 26.90
N SER A 56 -1.39 16.41 27.13
CA SER A 56 -2.51 15.54 27.48
C SER A 56 -2.85 14.55 26.35
N LYS A 57 -3.31 13.35 26.71
CA LYS A 57 -3.58 12.27 25.74
C LYS A 57 -4.65 12.66 24.72
N SER A 58 -5.62 13.49 25.11
CA SER A 58 -6.61 14.06 24.19
C SER A 58 -5.98 15.00 23.17
N LYS A 59 -5.02 15.84 23.58
CA LYS A 59 -4.26 16.69 22.66
C LYS A 59 -3.35 15.88 21.74
N ILE A 60 -2.79 14.76 22.22
CA ILE A 60 -2.05 13.82 21.37
C ILE A 60 -2.99 13.19 20.33
N GLY A 61 -4.19 12.76 20.73
CA GLY A 61 -5.18 12.27 19.77
C GLY A 61 -5.54 13.30 18.69
N LEU A 62 -5.80 14.55 19.10
CA LEU A 62 -6.03 15.67 18.18
C LEU A 62 -4.82 15.93 17.28
N PHE A 63 -3.60 15.84 17.83
CA PHE A 63 -2.36 16.00 17.09
C PHE A 63 -2.30 15.02 15.92
N MET A 64 -2.46 13.72 16.21
CA MET A 64 -2.43 12.67 15.19
C MET A 64 -3.54 12.85 14.13
N THR A 65 -4.75 13.23 14.56
CA THR A 65 -5.87 13.53 13.65
C THR A 65 -5.53 14.68 12.71
N LEU A 66 -5.03 15.80 13.22
CA LEU A 66 -4.68 16.97 12.41
C LEU A 66 -3.49 16.68 11.50
N THR A 67 -2.54 15.86 11.93
CA THR A 67 -1.46 15.37 11.07
C THR A 67 -1.98 14.55 9.90
N LEU A 68 -2.90 13.59 10.12
CA LEU A 68 -3.48 12.78 9.03
C LEU A 68 -4.30 13.62 8.03
N ILE A 69 -5.07 14.60 8.53
CA ILE A 69 -5.80 15.56 7.68
C ILE A 69 -4.80 16.39 6.87
N GLY A 70 -3.76 16.90 7.54
CA GLY A 70 -2.68 17.67 6.94
C GLY A 70 -1.93 16.90 5.85
N ASP A 71 -1.52 15.66 6.13
CA ASP A 71 -0.86 14.75 5.21
C ASP A 71 -1.71 14.54 3.95
N THR A 72 -3.02 14.34 4.11
CA THR A 72 -3.94 14.17 2.99
C THR A 72 -4.07 15.44 2.14
N ALA A 73 -4.20 16.60 2.78
CA ALA A 73 -4.30 17.88 2.10
C ALA A 73 -3.00 18.23 1.34
N LEU A 74 -1.84 18.06 1.99
CA LEU A 74 -0.53 18.28 1.38
C LEU A 74 -0.26 17.29 0.24
N SER A 75 -0.67 16.02 0.40
CA SER A 75 -0.58 15.04 -0.68
C SER A 75 -1.34 15.48 -1.91
N PHE A 76 -2.58 15.95 -1.74
CA PHE A 76 -3.37 16.46 -2.86
C PHE A 76 -2.69 17.66 -3.54
N ILE A 77 -2.20 18.62 -2.77
CA ILE A 77 -1.50 19.80 -3.29
C ILE A 77 -0.25 19.40 -4.08
N PHE A 78 0.60 18.53 -3.54
CA PHE A 78 1.82 18.09 -4.21
C PHE A 78 1.54 17.24 -5.44
N THR A 79 0.54 16.35 -5.41
CA THR A 79 0.16 15.57 -6.60
C THR A 79 -0.29 16.47 -7.74
N VAL A 80 -1.14 17.48 -7.48
CA VAL A 80 -1.58 18.43 -8.51
C VAL A 80 -0.43 19.32 -8.99
N SER A 81 0.50 19.68 -8.09
CA SER A 81 1.62 20.57 -8.42
C SER A 81 2.79 19.85 -9.10
N ALA A 82 2.83 18.51 -9.07
CA ALA A 82 3.95 17.69 -9.57
C ALA A 82 4.22 17.90 -11.05
N ASP A 83 3.17 18.00 -11.85
CA ASP A 83 3.29 18.15 -13.30
C ASP A 83 3.76 19.57 -13.69
N PHE A 84 3.58 20.56 -12.82
CA PHE A 84 4.00 21.95 -13.05
C PHE A 84 5.39 22.27 -12.50
N LEU A 85 5.69 21.82 -11.28
CA LEU A 85 6.95 22.13 -10.60
C LEU A 85 8.09 21.17 -10.98
N GLY A 86 7.76 20.02 -11.57
CA GLY A 86 8.69 18.93 -11.80
C GLY A 86 8.71 17.94 -10.65
N ARG A 87 8.87 16.65 -10.98
CA ARG A 87 8.81 15.55 -9.99
C ARG A 87 9.98 15.63 -9.02
N ARG A 88 11.18 15.93 -9.52
CA ARG A 88 12.39 16.03 -8.69
C ARG A 88 12.28 17.18 -7.69
N ALA A 89 11.73 18.33 -8.10
CA ALA A 89 11.56 19.49 -7.23
C ALA A 89 10.67 19.16 -6.01
N ILE A 90 9.59 18.41 -6.23
CA ILE A 90 8.71 17.98 -5.13
C ILE A 90 9.43 16.99 -4.20
N LEU A 91 10.22 16.06 -4.74
CA LEU A 91 11.01 15.15 -3.91
C LEU A 91 12.07 15.91 -3.07
N VAL A 92 12.72 16.93 -3.65
CA VAL A 92 13.63 17.84 -2.91
C VAL A 92 12.88 18.53 -1.78
N PHE A 93 11.74 19.14 -2.09
CA PHE A 93 10.94 19.88 -1.11
C PHE A 93 10.52 18.96 0.05
N GLY A 94 10.05 17.75 -0.26
CA GLY A 94 9.72 16.75 0.75
C GLY A 94 10.88 16.38 1.66
N ALA A 95 12.08 16.15 1.09
CA ALA A 95 13.25 15.81 1.89
C ALA A 95 13.70 16.96 2.81
N VAL A 96 13.63 18.20 2.33
CA VAL A 96 13.91 19.40 3.14
C VAL A 96 12.90 19.55 4.27
N LEU A 97 11.60 19.39 3.99
CA LEU A 97 10.54 19.46 5.00
C LEU A 97 10.67 18.36 6.05
N MET A 98 10.97 17.14 5.64
CA MET A 98 11.24 16.01 6.53
C MET A 98 12.44 16.29 7.44
N SER A 99 13.56 16.79 6.88
CA SER A 99 14.76 17.12 7.67
C SER A 99 14.49 18.25 8.67
N GLY A 100 13.77 19.29 8.25
CA GLY A 100 13.37 20.42 9.09
C GLY A 100 12.43 20.01 10.22
N ALA A 101 11.45 19.14 9.95
CA ALA A 101 10.54 18.64 10.98
C ALA A 101 11.26 17.81 12.03
N GLY A 102 12.22 16.96 11.64
CA GLY A 102 13.10 16.25 12.58
C GLY A 102 13.85 17.22 13.49
N ALA A 103 14.46 18.27 12.93
CA ALA A 103 15.17 19.29 13.70
C ALA A 103 14.23 20.02 14.67
N ILE A 104 13.03 20.41 14.23
CA ILE A 104 12.04 21.07 15.09
C ILE A 104 11.63 20.15 16.25
N PHE A 105 11.38 18.86 15.99
CA PHE A 105 11.05 17.91 17.06
C PHE A 105 12.20 17.70 18.05
N ALA A 106 13.44 17.77 17.58
CA ALA A 106 14.62 17.65 18.43
C ALA A 106 14.86 18.91 19.30
N LEU A 107 14.50 20.09 18.80
CA LEU A 107 14.79 21.38 19.45
C LEU A 107 13.63 21.90 20.31
N CYS A 108 12.40 21.72 19.86
CA CYS A 108 11.22 22.34 20.46
C CYS A 108 10.43 21.37 21.36
N GLY A 109 9.65 21.93 22.29
CA GLY A 109 8.66 21.19 23.10
C GLY A 109 7.25 21.78 23.05
N ASN A 110 7.05 22.86 22.30
CA ASN A 110 5.75 23.53 22.20
C ASN A 110 4.81 22.73 21.27
N TYR A 111 3.62 22.39 21.78
CA TYR A 111 2.62 21.61 21.07
C TYR A 111 2.32 22.12 19.65
N TRP A 112 2.08 23.42 19.48
CA TRP A 112 1.66 23.98 18.20
C TRP A 112 2.81 23.99 17.18
N VAL A 113 4.04 24.25 17.65
CA VAL A 113 5.23 24.19 16.80
C VAL A 113 5.47 22.76 16.31
N LEU A 114 5.36 21.77 17.21
CA LEU A 114 5.46 20.36 16.84
C LEU A 114 4.34 19.93 15.89
N LEU A 115 3.12 20.45 16.07
CA LEU A 115 1.98 20.12 15.22
C LEU A 115 2.17 20.65 13.79
N VAL A 116 2.57 21.91 13.66
CA VAL A 116 2.88 22.50 12.36
C VAL A 116 4.02 21.74 11.68
N ALA A 117 5.08 21.40 12.44
CA ALA A 117 6.17 20.59 11.92
C ALA A 117 5.74 19.19 11.48
N ALA A 118 4.84 18.52 12.22
CA ALA A 118 4.36 17.21 11.85
C ALA A 118 3.47 17.23 10.60
N VAL A 119 2.59 18.23 10.50
CA VAL A 119 1.72 18.43 9.32
C VAL A 119 2.57 18.76 8.09
N ILE A 120 3.42 19.79 8.17
CA ILE A 120 4.19 20.25 7.01
C ILE A 120 5.30 19.24 6.66
N GLY A 121 5.99 18.70 7.66
CA GLY A 121 7.08 17.73 7.50
C GLY A 121 6.65 16.32 7.15
N VAL A 122 5.34 16.05 7.09
CA VAL A 122 4.77 14.73 6.80
C VAL A 122 5.31 13.66 7.74
N ILE A 123 5.26 13.93 9.06
CA ILE A 123 5.61 12.93 10.08
C ILE A 123 4.39 12.03 10.25
N SER A 124 4.45 10.82 9.70
CA SER A 124 3.32 9.89 9.75
C SER A 124 3.05 9.34 11.16
N PRO A 125 1.86 9.60 11.74
CA PRO A 125 1.40 8.99 13.00
C PRO A 125 1.33 7.46 12.98
N ASN A 126 1.20 6.89 11.78
CA ASN A 126 0.91 5.49 11.53
C ASN A 126 2.14 4.73 10.97
N GLY A 127 3.28 5.39 10.81
CA GLY A 127 4.50 4.80 10.24
C GLY A 127 4.41 4.46 8.76
N ASN A 128 3.32 4.81 8.10
CA ASN A 128 3.10 4.55 6.67
C ASN A 128 3.00 5.86 5.91
N GLU A 129 3.47 5.88 4.67
CA GLU A 129 3.33 7.06 3.82
C GLU A 129 1.90 7.17 3.30
N ILE A 130 1.22 8.25 3.66
CA ILE A 130 -0.03 8.68 3.04
C ILE A 130 0.38 9.92 2.27
N GLY A 131 0.79 9.73 1.01
CA GLY A 131 1.71 10.68 0.44
C GLY A 131 1.70 10.81 -1.08
N PRO A 132 2.06 12.00 -1.59
CA PRO A 132 2.33 12.24 -3.00
C PRO A 132 3.64 11.60 -3.44
N PHE A 133 4.56 11.36 -2.49
CA PHE A 133 5.86 10.74 -2.74
C PHE A 133 5.72 9.39 -3.43
N ARG A 134 4.84 8.53 -2.91
CA ARG A 134 4.60 7.22 -3.51
C ARG A 134 4.08 7.35 -4.94
N ALA A 135 3.11 8.22 -5.19
CA ALA A 135 2.55 8.42 -6.53
C ALA A 135 3.60 8.99 -7.52
N ILE A 136 4.39 9.97 -7.07
CA ILE A 136 5.45 10.59 -7.87
C ILE A 136 6.56 9.58 -8.18
N GLU A 137 7.02 8.84 -7.18
CA GLU A 137 8.07 7.83 -7.35
C GLU A 137 7.59 6.65 -8.21
N GLU A 138 6.37 6.13 -7.99
CA GLU A 138 5.82 5.05 -8.80
C GLU A 138 5.66 5.48 -10.27
N SER A 139 5.19 6.71 -10.52
CA SER A 139 5.10 7.26 -11.88
C SER A 139 6.48 7.49 -12.52
N THR A 140 7.48 7.91 -11.74
CA THR A 140 8.86 8.08 -12.20
C THR A 140 9.49 6.73 -12.54
N ILE A 141 9.31 5.72 -11.70
CA ILE A 141 9.75 4.34 -11.94
C ILE A 141 9.13 3.81 -13.24
N ALA A 142 7.84 4.05 -13.48
CA ALA A 142 7.17 3.65 -14.72
C ALA A 142 7.83 4.27 -15.95
N GLN A 143 8.25 5.53 -15.86
CA GLN A 143 8.87 6.25 -16.97
C GLN A 143 10.28 5.74 -17.28
N ILE A 144 11.11 5.53 -16.26
CA ILE A 144 12.53 5.16 -16.44
C ILE A 144 12.76 3.65 -16.60
N THR A 145 11.72 2.81 -16.42
CA THR A 145 11.81 1.35 -16.46
C THR A 145 11.08 0.78 -17.67
N PRO A 146 11.71 -0.13 -18.46
CA PRO A 146 11.04 -0.87 -19.53
C PRO A 146 9.82 -1.64 -19.03
N LYS A 147 8.78 -1.77 -19.85
CA LYS A 147 7.47 -2.33 -19.46
C LYS A 147 7.58 -3.72 -18.85
N GLU A 148 8.49 -4.53 -19.37
CA GLU A 148 8.74 -5.93 -19.01
C GLU A 148 9.29 -6.06 -17.59
N ASN A 149 10.04 -5.04 -17.14
CA ASN A 149 10.75 -5.04 -15.86
C ASN A 149 10.02 -4.26 -14.75
N ARG A 150 8.96 -3.50 -15.08
CA ARG A 150 8.25 -2.63 -14.12
C ARG A 150 7.67 -3.40 -12.93
N GLY A 151 7.12 -4.59 -13.18
CA GLY A 151 6.53 -5.43 -12.13
C GLY A 151 7.52 -5.74 -11.01
N ASP A 152 8.72 -6.20 -11.39
CA ASP A 152 9.80 -6.51 -10.44
C ASP A 152 10.25 -5.28 -9.66
N ILE A 153 10.45 -4.15 -10.33
CA ILE A 153 10.89 -2.92 -9.65
C ILE A 153 9.83 -2.41 -8.68
N TYR A 154 8.54 -2.46 -9.03
CA TYR A 154 7.46 -2.10 -8.09
C TYR A 154 7.37 -3.04 -6.88
N ALA A 155 7.60 -4.33 -7.10
CA ALA A 155 7.63 -5.32 -6.02
C ALA A 155 8.79 -5.01 -5.05
N TRP A 156 10.00 -4.78 -5.56
CA TRP A 156 11.16 -4.42 -4.75
C TRP A 156 11.02 -3.05 -4.07
N TYR A 157 10.50 -2.05 -4.78
CA TYR A 157 10.19 -0.74 -4.22
C TYR A 157 9.23 -0.84 -3.03
N SER A 158 8.20 -1.69 -3.12
CA SER A 158 7.25 -1.92 -2.02
C SER A 158 7.85 -2.73 -0.87
N LEU A 159 8.62 -3.78 -1.18
CA LEU A 159 9.29 -4.61 -0.19
C LEU A 159 10.32 -3.82 0.61
N LEU A 160 11.17 -3.03 -0.05
CA LEU A 160 12.16 -2.18 0.61
C LEU A 160 11.49 -1.14 1.51
N GLY A 161 10.34 -0.60 1.12
CA GLY A 161 9.56 0.26 1.99
C GLY A 161 9.11 -0.41 3.28
N ALA A 162 8.50 -1.59 3.17
CA ALA A 162 8.06 -2.37 4.33
C ALA A 162 9.23 -2.78 5.24
N LEU A 163 10.34 -3.23 4.64
CA LEU A 163 11.57 -3.56 5.37
C LEU A 163 12.15 -2.33 6.07
N GLY A 164 12.18 -1.18 5.40
CA GLY A 164 12.62 0.08 5.99
C GLY A 164 11.86 0.39 7.28
N SER A 165 10.52 0.40 7.23
CA SER A 165 9.68 0.62 8.40
C SER A 165 9.93 -0.39 9.53
N ALA A 166 10.00 -1.69 9.20
CA ALA A 166 10.26 -2.73 10.19
C ALA A 166 11.63 -2.52 10.87
N ILE A 167 12.69 -2.37 10.08
CA ILE A 167 14.05 -2.20 10.58
C ILE A 167 14.15 -0.90 11.40
N GLY A 168 13.48 0.17 10.99
CA GLY A 168 13.38 1.42 11.73
C GLY A 168 12.83 1.24 13.14
N LEU A 169 11.74 0.47 13.30
CA LEU A 169 11.19 0.11 14.62
C LEU A 169 12.22 -0.62 15.49
N GLY A 170 12.90 -1.63 14.94
CA GLY A 170 13.90 -2.41 15.66
C GLY A 170 15.13 -1.58 16.06
N VAL A 171 15.72 -0.85 15.11
CA VAL A 171 16.90 -0.02 15.33
C VAL A 171 16.60 1.11 16.31
N CYS A 172 15.43 1.76 16.22
CA CYS A 172 15.03 2.79 17.17
C CYS A 172 14.96 2.24 18.60
N GLY A 173 14.36 1.07 18.81
CA GLY A 173 14.31 0.43 20.12
C GLY A 173 15.70 0.12 20.70
N VAL A 174 16.60 -0.47 19.90
CA VAL A 174 17.98 -0.76 20.33
C VAL A 174 18.75 0.53 20.64
N PHE A 175 18.62 1.54 19.77
CA PHE A 175 19.26 2.84 19.92
C PHE A 175 18.81 3.55 21.20
N LEU A 176 17.51 3.57 21.49
CA LEU A 176 16.99 4.16 22.73
C LEU A 176 17.51 3.44 23.97
N ASN A 177 17.54 2.11 23.96
CA ASN A 177 18.08 1.36 25.09
C ASN A 177 19.58 1.61 25.29
N TYR A 178 20.35 1.81 24.22
CA TYR A 178 21.74 2.21 24.34
C TYR A 178 21.87 3.59 25.01
N LEU A 179 21.11 4.59 24.55
CA LEU A 179 21.14 5.94 25.12
C LEU A 179 20.69 5.96 26.60
N VAL A 180 19.58 5.30 26.92
CA VAL A 180 19.01 5.33 28.27
C VAL A 180 19.76 4.40 29.22
N SER A 181 19.98 3.14 28.85
CA SER A 181 20.52 2.12 29.77
C SER A 181 22.05 2.15 29.83
N ALA A 182 22.75 2.41 28.71
CA ALA A 182 24.21 2.39 28.70
C ALA A 182 24.82 3.77 28.95
N LEU A 183 24.25 4.84 28.39
CA LEU A 183 24.75 6.22 28.58
C LEU A 183 24.04 6.99 29.69
N GLY A 184 22.97 6.45 30.29
CA GLY A 184 22.25 7.10 31.38
C GLY A 184 21.48 8.36 30.97
N TRP A 185 21.10 8.48 29.69
CA TRP A 185 20.39 9.68 29.22
C TRP A 185 18.97 9.74 29.73
N ASP A 186 18.51 10.97 30.00
CA ASP A 186 17.10 11.25 30.24
C ASP A 186 16.23 10.87 29.02
N THR A 187 15.02 10.41 29.29
CA THR A 187 14.08 9.91 28.25
C THR A 187 13.79 10.96 27.18
N ILE A 188 13.59 12.23 27.55
CA ILE A 188 13.32 13.31 26.57
C ILE A 188 14.55 13.56 25.69
N LYS A 189 15.75 13.54 26.28
CA LYS A 189 17.00 13.67 25.53
C LYS A 189 17.20 12.52 24.56
N ALA A 190 16.91 11.29 24.97
CA ALA A 190 16.97 10.12 24.11
C ALA A 190 15.97 10.20 22.93
N TYR A 191 14.73 10.63 23.19
CA TYR A 191 13.74 10.85 22.12
C TYR A 191 14.16 11.96 21.14
N ARG A 192 14.72 13.07 21.64
CA ARG A 192 15.26 14.14 20.78
C ARG A 192 16.43 13.65 19.91
N ALA A 193 17.25 12.73 20.39
CA ALA A 193 18.32 12.11 19.60
C ALA A 193 17.78 11.30 18.42
N VAL A 194 16.66 10.59 18.60
CA VAL A 194 15.96 9.90 17.50
C VAL A 194 15.49 10.91 16.45
N PHE A 195 14.97 12.07 16.86
CA PHE A 195 14.56 13.12 15.92
C PHE A 195 15.73 13.83 15.22
N TRP A 196 16.90 13.92 15.87
CA TRP A 196 18.14 14.32 15.18
C TRP A 196 18.55 13.30 14.13
N ALA A 197 18.51 12.01 14.45
CA ALA A 197 18.76 10.95 13.47
C ALA A 197 17.75 11.01 12.31
N TYR A 198 16.47 11.25 12.61
CA TYR A 198 15.43 11.48 11.61
C TYR A 198 15.75 12.67 10.68
N SER A 199 16.22 13.80 11.24
CA SER A 199 16.63 14.97 10.47
C SER A 199 17.82 14.65 9.54
N ALA A 200 18.82 13.93 10.06
CA ALA A 200 19.99 13.49 9.29
C ALA A 200 19.60 12.56 8.13
N LEU A 201 18.66 11.63 8.35
CA LEU A 201 18.14 10.77 7.30
C LEU A 201 17.42 11.56 6.20
N GLY A 202 16.67 12.61 6.56
CA GLY A 202 16.11 13.55 5.57
C GLY A 202 17.19 14.26 4.74
N GLY A 203 18.32 14.63 5.36
CA GLY A 203 19.48 15.17 4.66
C GLY A 203 20.15 14.16 3.71
N ILE A 204 20.29 12.90 4.14
CA ILE A 204 20.81 11.82 3.29
C ILE A 204 19.89 11.58 2.09
N MET A 205 18.57 11.58 2.30
CA MET A 205 17.60 11.51 1.21
C MET A 205 17.78 12.65 0.22
N LEU A 206 17.94 13.89 0.72
CA LEU A 206 18.17 15.05 -0.14
C LEU A 206 19.40 14.83 -1.03
N CYS A 207 20.51 14.31 -0.49
CA CYS A 207 21.69 13.96 -1.29
C CYS A 207 21.37 12.94 -2.40
N PHE A 208 20.53 11.94 -2.12
CA PHE A 208 20.09 10.98 -3.14
C PHE A 208 19.18 11.62 -4.20
N ILE A 209 18.27 12.53 -3.81
CA ILE A 209 17.41 13.24 -4.79
C ILE A 209 18.29 14.11 -5.70
N LEU A 210 19.31 14.76 -5.15
CA LEU A 210 20.22 15.59 -5.93
C LEU A 210 21.05 14.78 -6.95
N GLY A 211 21.25 13.48 -6.68
CA GLY A 211 21.87 12.53 -7.60
C GLY A 211 20.95 12.01 -8.71
N LEU A 212 19.64 12.27 -8.67
CA LEU A 212 18.71 11.83 -9.72
C LEU A 212 18.97 12.56 -11.04
N SER A 213 18.95 11.80 -12.13
CA SER A 213 19.15 12.35 -13.48
C SER A 213 17.95 13.19 -13.95
N LYS A 214 18.12 13.95 -15.04
CA LYS A 214 17.02 14.70 -15.67
C LYS A 214 15.95 13.79 -16.28
N ASN A 215 16.24 12.50 -16.49
CA ASN A 215 15.30 11.53 -17.05
C ASN A 215 14.13 11.22 -16.09
N CYS A 216 14.25 11.61 -14.82
CA CYS A 216 13.18 11.51 -13.83
C CYS A 216 12.12 12.62 -13.94
N GLU A 217 12.39 13.67 -14.72
CA GLU A 217 11.41 14.73 -14.96
C GLU A 217 10.36 14.31 -15.97
N VAL A 218 9.17 14.92 -15.90
CA VAL A 218 8.11 14.67 -16.88
C VAL A 218 8.60 15.10 -18.26
N GLU A 219 8.65 14.15 -19.20
CA GLU A 219 8.98 14.45 -20.59
C GLU A 219 7.86 15.31 -21.17
N LYS A 220 8.16 16.59 -21.45
CA LYS A 220 7.25 17.46 -22.18
C LYS A 220 7.10 16.85 -23.56
N THR A 221 5.97 16.21 -23.84
CA THR A 221 5.64 15.77 -25.19
C THR A 221 5.77 16.99 -26.11
N PRO A 222 6.57 16.93 -27.18
CA PRO A 222 6.52 17.97 -28.21
C PRO A 222 5.07 18.06 -28.65
N GLU A 223 4.50 19.26 -28.69
CA GLU A 223 3.27 19.47 -29.46
C GLU A 223 3.51 18.85 -30.84
N PRO A 224 2.57 18.04 -31.38
CA PRO A 224 2.76 17.50 -32.72
C PRO A 224 3.02 18.67 -33.64
N MET A 225 4.24 18.72 -34.19
CA MET A 225 4.59 19.65 -35.25
C MET A 225 3.55 19.43 -36.34
N THR A 226 2.68 20.41 -36.50
CA THR A 226 1.82 20.50 -37.67
C THR A 226 2.77 20.83 -38.80
N ASP A 227 3.24 19.80 -39.50
CA ASP A 227 3.88 19.94 -40.81
C ASP A 227 2.87 20.66 -41.71
N SER A 228 3.00 21.98 -41.75
CA SER A 228 2.22 22.88 -42.58
C SER A 228 3.07 23.27 -43.78
N ASP A 229 3.47 22.26 -44.55
CA ASP A 229 3.99 22.42 -45.90
C ASP A 229 3.13 21.60 -46.88
N THR A 230 1.86 21.99 -47.00
CA THR A 230 1.06 21.73 -48.20
C THR A 230 0.24 22.98 -48.53
N PRO A 231 0.39 23.59 -49.73
CA PRO A 231 -0.42 24.72 -50.12
C PRO A 231 -1.81 24.18 -50.46
N SER A 232 -2.75 24.29 -49.52
CA SER A 232 -4.17 24.05 -49.76
C SER A 232 -4.89 25.39 -49.86
N VAL A 233 -5.61 25.51 -50.97
CA VAL A 233 -6.33 26.66 -51.50
C VAL A 233 -7.29 27.23 -50.46
N GLU A 234 -7.33 28.57 -50.42
CA GLU A 234 -8.32 29.38 -49.72
C GLU A 234 -9.75 28.92 -50.06
N SER A 235 -10.51 28.58 -49.02
CA SER A 235 -11.94 28.84 -49.02
C SER A 235 -12.37 29.09 -47.58
N ASP A 236 -12.77 30.34 -47.34
CA ASP A 236 -13.27 30.87 -46.09
C ASP A 236 -14.32 29.97 -45.44
N THR A 237 -14.09 29.62 -44.19
CA THR A 237 -15.19 29.41 -43.24
C THR A 237 -14.75 29.87 -41.86
N GLU A 238 -15.37 30.96 -41.43
CA GLU A 238 -15.18 31.62 -40.15
C GLU A 238 -15.48 30.69 -38.96
N ASN A 239 -14.72 30.92 -37.89
CA ASN A 239 -15.09 30.68 -36.49
C ASN A 239 -15.40 29.24 -36.03
N SER A 240 -14.40 28.60 -35.43
CA SER A 240 -14.43 28.43 -33.96
C SER A 240 -13.07 27.94 -33.41
N SER A 241 -12.33 28.88 -32.82
CA SER A 241 -11.25 28.56 -31.89
C SER A 241 -11.83 27.93 -30.61
N GLN A 242 -12.18 26.64 -30.64
CA GLN A 242 -12.46 25.90 -29.42
C GLN A 242 -11.12 25.61 -28.71
N LYS A 243 -10.69 26.55 -27.87
CA LYS A 243 -9.93 26.21 -26.65
C LYS A 243 -10.63 25.00 -26.02
N LYS A 244 -9.98 23.84 -25.98
CA LYS A 244 -10.44 22.67 -25.22
C LYS A 244 -10.63 23.11 -23.77
N LYS A 245 -11.85 23.51 -23.41
CA LYS A 245 -12.24 23.78 -22.03
C LYS A 245 -12.04 22.47 -21.30
N THR A 246 -11.04 22.40 -20.43
CA THR A 246 -10.85 21.30 -19.49
C THR A 246 -12.10 21.22 -18.64
N LEU A 247 -12.99 20.27 -18.93
CA LEU A 247 -14.15 20.03 -18.09
C LEU A 247 -13.64 19.64 -16.68
N PRO A 248 -14.27 20.12 -15.60
CA PRO A 248 -13.91 19.69 -14.25
C PRO A 248 -14.03 18.17 -14.14
N PHE A 249 -13.03 17.51 -13.52
CA PHE A 249 -12.93 16.04 -13.35
C PHE A 249 -14.26 15.38 -12.93
N TRP A 250 -15.03 16.04 -12.06
CA TRP A 250 -16.35 15.59 -11.60
C TRP A 250 -17.39 15.38 -12.71
N LYS A 251 -17.29 16.09 -13.85
CA LYS A 251 -18.15 15.89 -15.04
C LYS A 251 -17.64 14.77 -15.97
N LEU A 252 -16.37 14.37 -15.87
CA LEU A 252 -15.81 13.22 -16.59
C LEU A 252 -16.09 11.88 -15.89
N VAL A 253 -16.44 11.92 -14.60
CA VAL A 253 -16.74 10.71 -13.82
C VAL A 253 -18.23 10.43 -13.86
N THR A 254 -18.68 9.78 -14.92
CA THR A 254 -20.05 9.26 -15.02
C THR A 254 -20.06 7.78 -14.70
N PHE A 255 -20.38 7.44 -13.44
CA PHE A 255 -20.69 6.05 -13.10
C PHE A 255 -22.04 5.63 -13.69
N SER A 256 -22.14 4.41 -14.18
CA SER A 256 -23.40 3.73 -14.46
C SER A 256 -24.27 3.68 -13.21
N ARG A 257 -25.61 3.67 -13.39
CA ARG A 257 -26.57 3.65 -12.27
C ARG A 257 -26.35 2.44 -11.34
N LYS A 258 -25.94 1.30 -11.90
CA LYS A 258 -25.59 0.09 -11.14
C LYS A 258 -24.27 0.28 -10.37
N SER A 259 -23.24 0.81 -11.03
CA SER A 259 -21.93 1.07 -10.42
C SER A 259 -22.02 2.08 -9.27
N LYS A 260 -22.85 3.12 -9.36
CA LYS A 260 -23.05 4.10 -8.26
C LYS A 260 -23.41 3.43 -6.93
N ILE A 261 -24.35 2.48 -6.95
CA ILE A 261 -24.79 1.78 -5.73
C ILE A 261 -23.65 0.94 -5.16
N THR A 262 -22.92 0.23 -6.02
CA THR A 262 -21.73 -0.55 -5.63
C THR A 262 -20.66 0.33 -5.03
N VAL A 263 -20.30 1.45 -5.68
CA VAL A 263 -19.28 2.39 -5.19
C VAL A 263 -19.69 2.96 -3.84
N ILE A 264 -20.95 3.38 -3.65
CA ILE A 264 -21.43 3.91 -2.36
C ILE A 264 -21.32 2.85 -1.25
N LYS A 265 -21.73 1.60 -1.51
CA LYS A 265 -21.59 0.49 -0.54
C LYS A 265 -20.13 0.27 -0.16
N LEU A 266 -19.24 0.22 -1.15
CA LEU A 266 -17.80 0.04 -0.92
C LEU A 266 -17.22 1.22 -0.13
N CYS A 267 -17.55 2.47 -0.49
CA CYS A 267 -17.11 3.65 0.23
C CYS A 267 -17.52 3.61 1.71
N ILE A 268 -18.76 3.24 2.03
CA ILE A 268 -19.23 3.13 3.43
C ILE A 268 -18.48 2.02 4.17
N LEU A 269 -18.32 0.84 3.56
CA LEU A 269 -17.66 -0.30 4.19
C LEU A 269 -16.16 -0.01 4.41
N PHE A 270 -15.44 0.48 3.40
CA PHE A 270 -14.03 0.84 3.54
C PHE A 270 -13.82 2.05 4.46
N ALA A 271 -14.74 3.01 4.51
CA ALA A 271 -14.73 4.08 5.50
C ALA A 271 -14.78 3.52 6.92
N LEU A 272 -15.68 2.55 7.18
CA LEU A 272 -15.79 1.88 8.48
C LEU A 272 -14.50 1.12 8.86
N ASP A 273 -13.96 0.31 7.94
CA ASP A 273 -12.67 -0.39 8.13
C ASP A 273 -11.54 0.59 8.51
N SER A 274 -11.50 1.72 7.82
CA SER A 274 -10.44 2.72 7.98
C SER A 274 -10.58 3.51 9.27
N PHE A 275 -11.80 3.88 9.65
CA PHE A 275 -12.09 4.49 10.95
C PHE A 275 -11.73 3.52 12.08
N ALA A 276 -12.20 2.27 12.01
CA ALA A 276 -11.92 1.24 13.01
C ALA A 276 -10.41 0.98 13.16
N SER A 277 -9.70 0.84 12.04
CA SER A 277 -8.22 0.71 12.02
C SER A 277 -7.51 1.89 12.68
N SER A 278 -8.02 3.10 12.48
CA SER A 278 -7.42 4.33 13.03
C SER A 278 -7.66 4.54 14.52
N LEU A 279 -8.49 3.71 15.18
CA LEU A 279 -8.65 3.74 16.64
C LEU A 279 -7.48 3.10 17.38
N ALA A 280 -6.75 2.19 16.73
CA ALA A 280 -5.58 1.55 17.32
C ALA A 280 -4.38 1.62 16.37
N PRO A 281 -3.90 2.83 16.03
CA PRO A 281 -2.69 2.97 15.22
C PRO A 281 -1.47 2.51 16.02
N LEU A 282 -0.42 2.13 15.30
CA LEU A 282 0.78 1.51 15.88
C LEU A 282 1.34 2.29 17.07
N SER A 283 1.40 3.62 16.96
CA SER A 283 1.89 4.51 18.02
C SER A 283 1.06 4.44 19.32
N TRP A 284 -0.27 4.30 19.23
CA TRP A 284 -1.13 4.07 20.40
C TRP A 284 -1.00 2.63 20.94
N ILE A 285 -0.78 1.64 20.07
CA ILE A 285 -0.51 0.26 20.50
C ILE A 285 0.81 0.21 21.29
N THR A 286 1.88 0.82 20.78
CA THR A 286 3.17 0.94 21.48
C THR A 286 2.99 1.60 22.84
N PHE A 287 2.28 2.74 22.88
CA PHE A 287 1.98 3.44 24.13
C PHE A 287 1.16 2.58 25.11
N PHE A 288 0.21 1.78 24.62
CA PHE A 288 -0.57 0.86 25.45
C PHE A 288 0.32 -0.17 26.14
N PHE A 289 1.20 -0.85 25.39
CA PHE A 289 2.11 -1.85 25.96
C PHE A 289 3.12 -1.22 26.92
N HIS A 290 3.67 -0.05 26.58
CA HIS A 290 4.55 0.70 27.48
C HIS A 290 3.82 1.09 28.77
N ASN A 291 2.59 1.62 28.68
CA ASN A 291 1.87 2.11 29.85
C ASN A 291 1.32 0.99 30.75
N LYS A 292 0.70 -0.05 30.16
CA LYS A 292 0.06 -1.16 30.89
C LYS A 292 1.08 -2.15 31.45
N PHE A 293 2.08 -2.53 30.65
CA PHE A 293 3.00 -3.61 30.98
C PHE A 293 4.43 -3.14 31.31
N LYS A 294 4.71 -1.83 31.23
CA LYS A 294 6.03 -1.24 31.51
C LYS A 294 7.16 -1.90 30.71
N ILE A 295 6.85 -2.30 29.48
CA ILE A 295 7.82 -2.90 28.56
C ILE A 295 8.75 -1.79 28.07
N ALA A 296 10.06 -2.02 28.17
CA ALA A 296 11.08 -1.10 27.69
C ALA A 296 11.05 -0.92 26.16
N ASP A 297 11.45 0.26 25.69
CA ASP A 297 11.38 0.66 24.27
C ASP A 297 12.15 -0.28 23.33
N ASN A 298 13.24 -0.92 23.79
CA ASN A 298 13.95 -1.94 22.99
C ASN A 298 13.11 -3.18 22.73
N LYS A 299 12.41 -3.69 23.74
CA LYS A 299 11.55 -4.86 23.60
C LYS A 299 10.36 -4.54 22.70
N LEU A 300 9.81 -3.32 22.79
CA LEU A 300 8.77 -2.85 21.87
C LEU A 300 9.29 -2.72 20.44
N GLY A 301 10.46 -2.12 20.23
CA GLY A 301 11.09 -2.04 18.92
C GLY A 301 11.30 -3.41 18.29
N THR A 302 11.85 -4.37 19.04
CA THR A 302 12.03 -5.76 18.58
C THR A 302 10.68 -6.45 18.29
N LEU A 303 9.68 -6.27 19.16
CA LEU A 303 8.34 -6.83 18.97
C LEU A 303 7.69 -6.31 17.68
N PHE A 304 7.76 -5.00 17.44
CA PHE A 304 7.16 -4.39 16.25
C PHE A 304 7.96 -4.67 14.97
N PHE A 305 9.28 -4.85 15.07
CA PHE A 305 10.10 -5.39 13.98
C PHE A 305 9.65 -6.81 13.58
N ILE A 306 9.56 -7.72 14.56
CA ILE A 306 9.17 -9.12 14.31
C ILE A 306 7.76 -9.19 13.74
N THR A 307 6.80 -8.49 14.34
CA THR A 307 5.41 -8.48 13.85
C THR A 307 5.29 -7.88 12.45
N SER A 308 6.02 -6.80 12.14
CA SER A 308 6.06 -6.24 10.78
C SER A 308 6.65 -7.23 9.76
N PHE A 309 7.67 -8.00 10.16
CA PHE A 309 8.25 -9.05 9.31
C PHE A 309 7.27 -10.20 9.07
N ILE A 310 6.55 -10.63 10.11
CA ILE A 310 5.48 -11.64 10.01
C ILE A 310 4.36 -11.15 9.08
N THR A 311 3.93 -9.89 9.23
CA THR A 311 2.95 -9.24 8.34
C THR A 311 3.42 -9.29 6.89
N ALA A 312 4.66 -8.93 6.60
CA ALA A 312 5.20 -9.03 5.24
C ALA A 312 5.18 -10.47 4.68
N LEU A 313 5.62 -11.46 5.47
CA LEU A 313 5.61 -12.87 5.06
C LEU A 313 4.20 -13.41 4.84
N SER A 314 3.22 -12.97 5.65
CA SER A 314 1.83 -13.40 5.51
C SER A 314 1.18 -12.97 4.19
N MET A 315 1.73 -11.97 3.48
CA MET A 315 1.20 -11.57 2.17
C MET A 315 1.43 -12.62 1.08
N LEU A 316 2.44 -13.48 1.21
CA LEU A 316 2.77 -14.50 0.22
C LEU A 316 1.66 -15.56 0.01
N PRO A 317 1.12 -16.20 1.07
CA PRO A 317 0.03 -17.17 0.90
C PRO A 317 -1.30 -16.54 0.45
N ALA A 318 -1.47 -15.22 0.52
CA ALA A 318 -2.74 -14.55 0.22
C ALA A 318 -3.31 -14.90 -1.17
N SER A 319 -2.47 -14.90 -2.20
CA SER A 319 -2.89 -15.21 -3.58
C SER A 319 -3.29 -16.67 -3.75
N SER A 320 -2.58 -17.60 -3.10
CA SER A 320 -2.90 -19.03 -3.11
C SER A 320 -4.24 -19.31 -2.42
N VAL A 321 -4.50 -18.66 -1.28
CA VAL A 321 -5.78 -18.78 -0.58
C VAL A 321 -6.92 -18.14 -1.40
N ALA A 322 -6.66 -17.00 -2.05
CA ALA A 322 -7.62 -16.34 -2.95
C ALA A 322 -8.08 -17.25 -4.10
N LYS A 323 -7.17 -17.96 -4.75
CA LYS A 323 -7.50 -18.93 -5.82
C LYS A 323 -8.39 -20.07 -5.34
N ARG A 324 -8.25 -20.49 -4.07
CA ARG A 324 -9.02 -21.61 -3.51
C ARG A 324 -10.39 -21.23 -2.97
N LEU A 325 -10.49 -20.08 -2.30
CA LEU A 325 -11.71 -19.66 -1.59
C LEU A 325 -12.47 -18.55 -2.31
N GLY A 326 -11.85 -17.89 -3.30
CA GLY A 326 -12.34 -16.66 -3.93
C GLY A 326 -11.94 -15.40 -3.16
N ASN A 327 -11.86 -14.27 -3.88
CA ASN A 327 -11.32 -13.01 -3.34
C ASN A 327 -12.06 -12.49 -2.10
N ILE A 328 -13.40 -12.49 -2.12
CA ILE A 328 -14.22 -11.94 -1.03
C ILE A 328 -14.08 -12.79 0.24
N LYS A 329 -14.20 -14.13 0.12
CA LYS A 329 -14.09 -15.03 1.27
C LYS A 329 -12.69 -14.95 1.87
N THR A 330 -11.64 -14.96 1.04
CA THR A 330 -10.27 -14.82 1.51
C THR A 330 -10.05 -13.50 2.23
N MET A 331 -10.58 -12.39 1.70
CA MET A 331 -10.49 -11.09 2.36
C MET A 331 -11.06 -11.14 3.79
N VAL A 332 -12.25 -11.72 3.95
CA VAL A 332 -12.93 -11.83 5.25
C VAL A 332 -12.26 -12.82 6.19
N PHE A 333 -11.88 -14.01 5.72
CA PHE A 333 -11.22 -15.03 6.55
C PHE A 333 -9.80 -14.64 6.97
N ALA A 334 -9.11 -13.82 6.19
CA ALA A 334 -7.83 -13.22 6.56
C ALA A 334 -8.01 -12.11 7.62
N HIS A 335 -8.96 -11.22 7.39
CA HIS A 335 -9.09 -10.00 8.19
C HIS A 335 -9.79 -10.24 9.55
N LEU A 336 -10.82 -11.08 9.59
CA LEU A 336 -11.66 -11.31 10.77
C LEU A 336 -10.89 -11.85 12.00
N PRO A 337 -10.02 -12.87 11.89
CA PRO A 337 -9.22 -13.31 13.03
C PRO A 337 -8.33 -12.19 13.58
N GLY A 338 -7.72 -11.40 12.69
CA GLY A 338 -6.88 -10.27 13.06
C GLY A 338 -7.64 -9.16 13.80
N ALA A 339 -8.90 -8.93 13.41
CA ALA A 339 -9.82 -8.01 14.10
C ALA A 339 -10.18 -8.50 15.51
N ILE A 340 -10.48 -9.80 15.66
CA ILE A 340 -10.77 -10.42 16.95
C ILE A 340 -9.56 -10.33 17.88
N PHE A 341 -8.37 -10.70 17.38
CA PHE A 341 -7.16 -10.63 18.20
C PHE A 341 -6.84 -9.20 18.65
N LEU A 342 -7.08 -8.18 17.81
CA LEU A 342 -6.95 -6.78 18.22
C LEU A 342 -7.85 -6.43 19.41
N ALA A 343 -9.12 -6.81 19.34
CA ALA A 343 -10.07 -6.57 20.43
C ALA A 343 -9.67 -7.30 21.72
N LEU A 344 -8.98 -8.44 21.60
CA LEU A 344 -8.52 -9.24 22.73
C LEU A 344 -7.19 -8.76 23.34
N ILE A 345 -6.36 -7.97 22.64
CA ILE A 345 -5.07 -7.47 23.17
C ILE A 345 -5.17 -6.86 24.58
N PRO A 346 -6.18 -6.04 24.91
CA PRO A 346 -6.25 -5.40 26.22
C PRO A 346 -6.72 -6.30 27.36
N LEU A 347 -7.34 -7.45 27.07
CA LEU A 347 -8.00 -8.29 28.06
C LEU A 347 -7.01 -9.00 29.02
N PRO A 348 -5.89 -9.57 28.56
CA PRO A 348 -4.97 -10.28 29.43
C PRO A 348 -4.18 -9.35 30.35
N ASN A 349 -3.93 -9.83 31.57
CA ASN A 349 -2.97 -9.21 32.49
C ASN A 349 -1.54 -9.77 32.30
N SER A 350 -1.39 -10.88 31.57
CA SER A 350 -0.09 -11.46 31.22
C SER A 350 0.47 -10.83 29.95
N VAL A 351 1.72 -10.36 30.03
CA VAL A 351 2.46 -9.78 28.89
C VAL A 351 2.55 -10.76 27.73
N SER A 352 2.88 -12.02 28.01
CA SER A 352 3.06 -13.05 26.98
C SER A 352 1.79 -13.27 26.18
N LEU A 353 0.63 -13.27 26.83
CA LEU A 353 -0.65 -13.51 26.16
C LEU A 353 -1.04 -12.33 25.26
N ALA A 354 -0.84 -11.09 25.73
CA ALA A 354 -1.08 -9.89 24.92
C ALA A 354 -0.14 -9.83 23.70
N ILE A 355 1.12 -10.22 23.85
CA ILE A 355 2.09 -10.36 22.74
C ILE A 355 1.65 -11.46 21.78
N THR A 356 1.19 -12.61 22.27
CA THR A 356 0.66 -13.68 21.42
C THR A 356 -0.51 -13.20 20.56
N PHE A 357 -1.47 -12.47 21.13
CA PHE A 357 -2.56 -11.87 20.33
C PHE A 357 -2.06 -10.87 19.29
N LEU A 358 -1.06 -10.05 19.63
CA LEU A 358 -0.45 -9.12 18.67
C LEU A 358 0.23 -9.87 17.51
N ILE A 359 0.96 -10.95 17.80
CA ILE A 359 1.61 -11.78 16.78
C ILE A 359 0.56 -12.47 15.90
N LEU A 360 -0.46 -13.10 16.50
CA LEU A 360 -1.55 -13.75 15.77
C LEU A 360 -2.32 -12.78 14.87
N ARG A 361 -2.58 -11.56 15.35
CA ARG A 361 -3.10 -10.46 14.53
C ARG A 361 -2.20 -10.18 13.34
N SER A 362 -0.89 -10.02 13.59
CA SER A 362 0.08 -9.64 12.55
C SER A 362 0.22 -10.70 11.46
N SER A 363 0.02 -11.98 11.81
CA SER A 363 0.02 -13.11 10.86
C SER A 363 -1.18 -13.14 9.92
N THR A 364 -2.28 -12.48 10.26
CA THR A 364 -3.56 -12.58 9.54
C THR A 364 -3.99 -11.27 8.88
N GLN A 365 -3.67 -10.14 9.51
CA GLN A 365 -4.16 -8.82 9.13
C GLN A 365 -3.85 -8.38 7.69
N SER A 366 -2.73 -8.80 7.09
CA SER A 366 -2.30 -8.36 5.75
C SER A 366 -2.60 -9.35 4.63
N MET A 367 -3.14 -10.53 4.95
CA MET A 367 -3.46 -11.59 3.99
C MET A 367 -4.63 -11.21 3.04
N ASP A 368 -5.29 -10.08 3.28
CA ASP A 368 -6.43 -9.61 2.51
C ASP A 368 -6.04 -8.60 1.40
N THR A 369 -4.82 -8.07 1.42
CA THR A 369 -4.39 -6.96 0.53
C THR A 369 -4.50 -7.29 -0.96
N ALA A 370 -3.97 -8.44 -1.38
CA ALA A 370 -4.04 -8.90 -2.77
C ALA A 370 -5.49 -9.29 -3.19
N PRO A 371 -6.22 -10.12 -2.42
CA PRO A 371 -7.64 -10.41 -2.69
C PRO A 371 -8.52 -9.16 -2.80
N ARG A 372 -8.33 -8.17 -1.90
CA ARG A 372 -9.06 -6.90 -1.89
C ARG A 372 -8.83 -6.11 -3.18
N SER A 373 -7.59 -6.04 -3.64
CA SER A 373 -7.22 -5.35 -4.87
C SER A 373 -7.83 -6.03 -6.11
N ALA A 374 -7.77 -7.37 -6.17
CA ALA A 374 -8.38 -8.16 -7.24
C ALA A 374 -9.91 -8.03 -7.26
N PHE A 375 -10.56 -8.08 -6.09
CA PHE A 375 -12.00 -7.87 -5.96
C PHE A 375 -12.44 -6.50 -6.46
N LEU A 376 -11.77 -5.43 -6.02
CA LEU A 376 -12.10 -4.07 -6.44
C LEU A 376 -11.85 -3.85 -7.95
N ALA A 377 -10.84 -4.49 -8.52
CA ALA A 377 -10.64 -4.47 -9.97
C ALA A 377 -11.77 -5.19 -10.73
N GLY A 378 -12.38 -6.23 -10.14
CA GLY A 378 -13.46 -7.01 -10.79
C GLY A 378 -14.86 -6.42 -10.66
N VAL A 379 -15.10 -5.50 -9.71
CA VAL A 379 -16.48 -5.12 -9.30
C VAL A 379 -17.13 -4.03 -10.18
N VAL A 380 -16.33 -3.29 -10.94
CA VAL A 380 -16.78 -2.23 -11.87
C VAL A 380 -16.10 -2.35 -13.23
N GLU A 381 -16.68 -1.69 -14.23
CA GLU A 381 -16.14 -1.68 -15.60
C GLU A 381 -14.76 -1.01 -15.67
N PRO A 382 -13.88 -1.42 -16.61
CA PRO A 382 -12.50 -0.92 -16.69
C PRO A 382 -12.36 0.61 -16.67
N HIS A 383 -13.25 1.32 -17.36
CA HIS A 383 -13.24 2.78 -17.46
C HIS A 383 -13.67 3.49 -16.16
N GLU A 384 -14.36 2.79 -15.25
CA GLU A 384 -14.84 3.32 -13.96
C GLU A 384 -13.90 3.01 -12.79
N ARG A 385 -12.97 2.05 -12.94
CA ARG A 385 -12.10 1.54 -11.87
C ARG A 385 -11.28 2.63 -11.19
N THR A 386 -10.59 3.46 -11.96
CA THR A 386 -9.73 4.53 -11.43
C THR A 386 -10.52 5.52 -10.60
N ALA A 387 -11.70 5.93 -11.09
CA ALA A 387 -12.58 6.83 -10.37
C ALA A 387 -13.07 6.20 -9.07
N MET A 388 -13.55 4.95 -9.11
CA MET A 388 -14.00 4.23 -7.92
C MET A 388 -12.89 4.14 -6.87
N MET A 389 -11.67 3.75 -7.26
CA MET A 389 -10.53 3.66 -6.35
C MET A 389 -10.23 5.01 -5.70
N GLY A 390 -10.32 6.10 -6.48
CA GLY A 390 -10.22 7.46 -5.95
C GLY A 390 -11.28 7.78 -4.88
N PHE A 391 -12.55 7.48 -5.14
CA PHE A 391 -13.64 7.67 -4.18
C PHE A 391 -13.47 6.83 -2.91
N ILE A 392 -13.08 5.56 -3.05
CA ILE A 392 -12.79 4.67 -1.91
C ILE A 392 -11.63 5.22 -1.09
N PHE A 393 -10.54 5.65 -1.74
CA PHE A 393 -9.38 6.21 -1.06
C PHE A 393 -9.72 7.49 -0.29
N MET A 394 -10.47 8.42 -0.90
CA MET A 394 -10.94 9.64 -0.22
C MET A 394 -11.80 9.31 1.00
N ALA A 395 -12.76 8.39 0.86
CA ALA A 395 -13.62 7.97 1.96
C ALA A 395 -12.79 7.35 3.10
N ARG A 396 -11.87 6.43 2.78
CA ARG A 396 -10.94 5.80 3.73
C ARG A 396 -10.11 6.84 4.48
N SER A 397 -9.52 7.80 3.76
CA SER A 397 -8.63 8.81 4.35
C SER A 397 -9.38 9.81 5.25
N ALA A 398 -10.56 10.27 4.81
CA ALA A 398 -11.40 11.13 5.63
C ALA A 398 -11.83 10.43 6.92
N SER A 399 -12.22 9.15 6.83
CA SER A 399 -12.64 8.37 7.99
C SER A 399 -11.51 8.02 8.94
N SER A 400 -10.31 7.70 8.45
CA SER A 400 -9.16 7.37 9.31
C SER A 400 -8.63 8.55 10.13
N SER A 401 -8.94 9.78 9.72
CA SER A 401 -8.57 10.97 10.47
C SER A 401 -9.31 11.09 11.81
N GLY A 402 -10.51 10.51 11.92
CA GLY A 402 -11.36 10.64 13.12
C GLY A 402 -11.03 9.69 14.28
N GLY A 403 -10.32 8.58 14.05
CA GLY A 403 -10.03 7.61 15.10
C GLY A 403 -9.07 8.12 16.19
N PRO A 404 -7.92 8.73 15.84
CA PRO A 404 -6.91 9.07 16.83
C PRO A 404 -7.38 10.04 17.92
N ILE A 405 -8.24 11.02 17.59
CA ILE A 405 -8.84 11.92 18.59
C ILE A 405 -9.73 11.16 19.58
N LEU A 406 -10.54 10.21 19.11
CA LEU A 406 -11.38 9.37 19.97
C LEU A 406 -10.49 8.51 20.89
N THR A 407 -9.46 7.89 20.34
CA THR A 407 -8.47 7.11 21.11
C THR A 407 -7.77 7.97 22.14
N GLY A 408 -7.38 9.20 21.81
CA GLY A 408 -6.76 10.13 22.75
C GLY A 408 -7.68 10.53 23.91
N VAL A 409 -8.97 10.77 23.64
CA VAL A 409 -9.98 11.05 24.68
C VAL A 409 -10.19 9.83 25.59
N LEU A 410 -10.30 8.62 25.02
CA LEU A 410 -10.41 7.38 25.78
C LEU A 410 -9.16 7.13 26.63
N ALA A 411 -7.97 7.36 26.07
CA ALA A 411 -6.69 7.21 26.76
C ALA A 411 -6.55 8.19 27.94
N GLN A 412 -7.04 9.43 27.79
CA GLN A 412 -7.08 10.42 28.87
C GLN A 412 -7.93 9.94 30.05
N LYS A 413 -9.05 9.28 29.77
CA LYS A 413 -9.95 8.70 30.79
C LYS A 413 -9.49 7.35 31.33
N GLY A 414 -8.32 6.84 30.91
CA GLY A 414 -7.84 5.51 31.30
C GLY A 414 -8.57 4.34 30.61
N LEU A 415 -9.41 4.63 29.61
CA LEU A 415 -10.26 3.66 28.90
C LEU A 415 -9.65 3.25 27.55
N LEU A 416 -8.31 3.22 27.44
CA LEU A 416 -7.64 2.90 26.17
C LEU A 416 -8.02 1.50 25.65
N TRP A 417 -8.32 0.54 26.54
CA TRP A 417 -8.82 -0.79 26.16
C TRP A 417 -10.10 -0.74 25.33
N VAL A 418 -10.98 0.25 25.55
CA VAL A 418 -12.23 0.42 24.79
C VAL A 418 -11.93 0.73 23.33
N ALA A 419 -10.86 1.49 23.04
CA ALA A 419 -10.48 1.81 21.67
C ALA A 419 -10.12 0.57 20.86
N PHE A 420 -9.42 -0.40 21.47
CA PHE A 420 -9.09 -1.69 20.84
C PHE A 420 -10.32 -2.55 20.59
N VAL A 421 -11.25 -2.62 21.56
CA VAL A 421 -12.49 -3.38 21.41
C VAL A 421 -13.37 -2.75 20.33
N LEU A 422 -13.51 -1.42 20.31
CA LEU A 422 -14.23 -0.70 19.26
C LEU A 422 -13.58 -0.88 17.88
N ALA A 423 -12.24 -0.87 17.81
CA ALA A 423 -11.50 -1.13 16.58
C ALA A 423 -11.80 -2.54 16.04
N GLY A 424 -11.62 -3.58 16.86
CA GLY A 424 -11.87 -4.96 16.44
C GLY A 424 -13.35 -5.21 16.11
N ALA A 425 -14.28 -4.70 16.93
CA ALA A 425 -15.72 -4.82 16.65
C ALA A 425 -16.12 -4.12 15.35
N GLY A 426 -15.60 -2.92 15.09
CA GLY A 426 -15.85 -2.18 13.84
C GLY A 426 -15.32 -2.92 12.61
N MET A 427 -14.13 -3.53 12.71
CA MET A 427 -13.57 -4.39 11.67
C MET A 427 -14.42 -5.65 11.43
N CYS A 428 -14.89 -6.32 12.49
CA CYS A 428 -15.79 -7.47 12.35
C CYS A 428 -17.13 -7.09 11.67
N VAL A 429 -17.67 -5.91 11.98
CA VAL A 429 -18.88 -5.39 11.31
C VAL A 429 -18.62 -5.11 9.83
N TYR A 430 -17.46 -4.54 9.49
CA TYR A 430 -17.03 -4.37 8.11
C TYR A 430 -16.93 -5.72 7.37
N ASP A 431 -16.28 -6.72 7.98
CA ASP A 431 -16.08 -8.03 7.38
C ASP A 431 -17.41 -8.74 7.11
N ALA A 432 -18.32 -8.72 8.10
CA ALA A 432 -19.69 -9.22 7.92
C ALA A 432 -20.45 -8.41 6.85
N GLY A 433 -20.28 -7.09 6.82
CA GLY A 433 -20.91 -6.21 5.86
C GLY A 433 -20.48 -6.47 4.41
N ILE A 434 -19.19 -6.63 4.15
CA ILE A 434 -18.67 -7.02 2.84
C ILE A 434 -19.18 -8.41 2.45
N LEU A 435 -19.10 -9.36 3.39
CA LEU A 435 -19.52 -10.73 3.15
C LEU A 435 -21.00 -10.79 2.74
N VAL A 436 -21.88 -10.10 3.47
CA VAL A 436 -23.32 -10.05 3.17
C VAL A 436 -23.61 -9.27 1.90
N ALA A 437 -22.99 -8.11 1.71
CA ALA A 437 -23.27 -7.23 0.57
C ALA A 437 -22.82 -7.83 -0.77
N PHE A 438 -21.76 -8.64 -0.77
CA PHE A 438 -21.13 -9.18 -1.98
C PHE A 438 -21.09 -10.71 -2.04
N TRP A 439 -21.80 -11.43 -1.16
CA TRP A 439 -21.84 -12.91 -1.15
C TRP A 439 -22.16 -13.53 -2.51
N ARG A 440 -23.05 -12.89 -3.27
CA ARG A 440 -23.52 -13.35 -4.60
C ARG A 440 -22.72 -12.79 -5.77
N HIS A 441 -21.69 -11.97 -5.52
CA HIS A 441 -20.86 -11.42 -6.56
C HIS A 441 -19.81 -12.46 -6.98
N ARG A 442 -20.11 -13.26 -8.02
CA ARG A 442 -19.18 -14.25 -8.59
C ARG A 442 -18.00 -13.53 -9.25
N SER A 443 -16.77 -13.97 -8.96
CA SER A 443 -15.57 -13.55 -9.68
C SER A 443 -15.69 -13.86 -11.17
N PRO A 444 -15.12 -13.03 -12.07
CA PRO A 444 -15.05 -13.32 -13.51
C PRO A 444 -14.36 -14.65 -13.82
N GLU A 445 -13.35 -15.02 -13.03
CA GLU A 445 -12.58 -16.28 -13.15
C GLU A 445 -13.50 -17.52 -13.08
N ASN A 446 -14.46 -17.52 -12.15
CA ASN A 446 -15.48 -18.58 -12.06
C ASN A 446 -16.50 -18.56 -13.22
N ARG A 447 -16.64 -17.45 -13.97
CA ARG A 447 -17.51 -17.42 -15.15
C ARG A 447 -16.86 -18.08 -16.35
N GLU A 448 -15.53 -17.96 -16.48
CA GLU A 448 -14.77 -18.60 -17.55
C GLU A 448 -14.70 -20.12 -17.31
N GLU A 449 -14.43 -20.55 -16.08
CA GLU A 449 -14.47 -21.97 -15.70
C GLU A 449 -15.88 -22.58 -15.88
N ASP A 450 -16.94 -21.90 -15.43
CA ASP A 450 -18.33 -22.37 -15.61
C ASP A 450 -18.70 -22.39 -17.11
N GLN A 451 -18.21 -21.47 -17.94
CA GLN A 451 -18.47 -21.45 -19.39
C GLN A 451 -17.74 -22.57 -20.12
N GLU A 452 -16.49 -22.86 -19.75
CA GLU A 452 -15.76 -24.02 -20.26
C GLU A 452 -16.44 -25.33 -19.83
N GLU A 453 -16.86 -25.43 -18.57
CA GLU A 453 -17.55 -26.62 -18.05
C GLU A 453 -18.94 -26.80 -18.69
N ASN A 454 -19.72 -25.73 -18.88
CA ASN A 454 -21.02 -25.80 -19.58
C ASN A 454 -20.84 -26.13 -21.07
N ASN A 455 -19.84 -25.56 -21.73
CA ASN A 455 -19.53 -25.86 -23.13
C ASN A 455 -19.09 -27.32 -23.30
N ASP A 456 -18.37 -27.87 -22.33
CA ASP A 456 -17.95 -29.28 -22.34
C ASP A 456 -19.12 -30.22 -22.05
N VAL A 457 -20.06 -29.85 -21.17
CA VAL A 457 -21.31 -30.60 -20.96
C VAL A 457 -22.19 -30.57 -22.23
N GLU A 458 -22.36 -29.42 -22.88
CA GLU A 458 -23.10 -29.31 -24.14
C GLU A 458 -22.43 -30.10 -25.29
N ARG A 459 -21.09 -30.14 -25.34
CA ARG A 459 -20.35 -30.98 -26.29
C ARG A 459 -20.54 -32.47 -26.04
N VAL A 460 -20.61 -32.90 -24.78
CA VAL A 460 -20.82 -34.31 -24.42
C VAL A 460 -22.27 -34.73 -24.69
N ASP A 461 -23.24 -33.86 -24.43
CA ASP A 461 -24.65 -34.15 -24.69
C ASP A 461 -24.98 -34.13 -26.19
N SER A 462 -24.39 -33.23 -26.98
CA SER A 462 -24.51 -33.25 -28.46
C SER A 462 -23.82 -34.45 -29.10
N ALA A 463 -22.71 -34.92 -28.53
CA ALA A 463 -22.06 -36.17 -28.96
C ALA A 463 -22.90 -37.43 -28.64
N LYS A 464 -23.75 -37.38 -27.60
CA LYS A 464 -24.67 -38.48 -27.22
C LYS A 464 -25.99 -38.45 -27.98
N SER A 465 -26.49 -37.29 -28.38
CA SER A 465 -27.76 -37.15 -29.13
C SER A 465 -27.62 -37.45 -30.63
N GLY A 466 -26.41 -37.61 -31.14
CA GLY A 466 -26.16 -37.87 -32.57
C GLY A 466 -26.32 -36.65 -33.47
N GLU A 467 -26.63 -35.47 -32.90
CA GLU A 467 -26.70 -34.21 -33.62
C GLU A 467 -25.35 -33.50 -33.55
N MET A 468 -24.39 -33.92 -34.40
CA MET A 468 -23.23 -33.07 -34.68
C MET A 468 -23.68 -31.88 -35.55
N PRO A 469 -23.41 -30.63 -35.16
CA PRO A 469 -23.52 -29.51 -36.08
C PRO A 469 -22.51 -29.69 -37.22
N GLU A 470 -22.99 -29.69 -38.47
CA GLU A 470 -22.19 -29.86 -39.70
C GLU A 470 -20.99 -28.90 -39.82
N ALA A 471 -21.00 -27.79 -39.07
CA ALA A 471 -19.95 -26.78 -39.08
C ALA A 471 -18.64 -27.18 -38.34
N SER A 472 -18.63 -28.25 -37.54
CA SER A 472 -17.43 -28.68 -36.80
C SER A 472 -16.57 -29.72 -37.55
N SER A 473 -17.07 -30.30 -38.65
CA SER A 473 -16.41 -31.45 -39.31
C SER A 473 -15.12 -31.08 -40.05
N THR A 474 -14.96 -29.82 -40.46
CA THR A 474 -13.76 -29.30 -41.12
C THR A 474 -12.66 -28.99 -40.11
N GLU A 475 -13.01 -28.31 -39.01
CA GLU A 475 -12.07 -27.93 -37.95
C GLU A 475 -11.55 -29.16 -37.18
N TRP A 476 -12.39 -30.20 -37.02
CA TRP A 476 -11.99 -31.49 -36.43
C TRP A 476 -11.06 -32.30 -37.35
N LYS A 477 -11.19 -32.16 -38.68
CA LYS A 477 -10.30 -32.81 -39.65
C LYS A 477 -8.94 -32.11 -39.70
N GLU A 478 -8.90 -30.77 -39.61
CA GLU A 478 -7.64 -30.02 -39.50
C GLU A 478 -6.89 -30.33 -38.20
N LYS A 479 -7.53 -30.22 -37.04
CA LYS A 479 -6.87 -30.54 -35.75
C LYS A 479 -6.40 -32.00 -35.65
N LYS A 480 -7.11 -32.94 -36.26
CA LYS A 480 -6.69 -34.35 -36.30
C LYS A 480 -5.52 -34.59 -37.26
N SER A 481 -5.37 -33.76 -38.30
CA SER A 481 -4.20 -33.79 -39.19
C SER A 481 -2.98 -33.16 -38.52
N GLU A 482 -3.15 -32.04 -37.81
CA GLU A 482 -2.08 -31.38 -37.04
C GLU A 482 -1.57 -32.28 -35.90
N ALA A 483 -2.48 -32.90 -35.14
CA ALA A 483 -2.11 -33.86 -34.08
C ALA A 483 -1.45 -35.14 -34.62
N ARG A 484 -1.69 -35.53 -35.88
CA ARG A 484 -0.99 -36.66 -36.52
C ARG A 484 0.44 -36.30 -36.91
N ILE A 485 0.67 -35.06 -37.37
CA ILE A 485 1.99 -34.55 -37.73
C ILE A 485 2.87 -34.43 -36.47
N GLU A 486 2.31 -33.95 -35.36
CA GLU A 486 3.04 -33.78 -34.10
C GLU A 486 3.43 -35.13 -33.45
N ILE A 487 2.62 -36.19 -33.65
CA ILE A 487 2.91 -37.54 -33.14
C ILE A 487 3.94 -38.29 -34.01
N GLU A 488 4.05 -37.98 -35.31
CA GLU A 488 5.10 -38.54 -36.18
C GLU A 488 6.47 -37.89 -35.92
N GLU A 489 6.54 -36.60 -35.57
CA GLU A 489 7.80 -35.92 -35.24
C GLU A 489 8.39 -36.31 -33.87
N LEU A 490 7.59 -36.88 -32.96
CA LEU A 490 8.03 -37.31 -31.62
C LEU A 490 8.60 -38.74 -31.54
N LYS A 491 8.67 -39.48 -32.65
CA LYS A 491 9.36 -40.78 -32.69
C LYS A 491 10.87 -40.62 -32.87
N VAL A 492 11.56 -40.46 -31.75
CA VAL A 492 13.02 -40.62 -31.62
C VAL A 492 13.47 -41.97 -32.20
N PRO A 493 14.52 -42.03 -33.04
CA PRO A 493 15.05 -43.29 -33.56
C PRO A 493 15.71 -44.09 -32.43
N ALA A 494 15.32 -45.36 -32.34
CA ALA A 494 15.94 -46.36 -31.47
C ALA A 494 17.42 -46.52 -31.83
N LEU A 495 18.30 -46.37 -30.84
CA LEU A 495 19.69 -46.79 -30.90
C LEU A 495 19.72 -48.33 -30.87
N GLU A 496 19.92 -48.94 -32.03
CA GLU A 496 20.42 -50.31 -32.15
C GLU A 496 21.93 -50.34 -31.94
N LYS A 497 22.34 -51.25 -31.04
CA LYS A 497 23.63 -51.96 -30.90
C LYS A 497 24.76 -51.62 -31.89
N GLU A 498 25.91 -51.20 -31.36
CA GLU A 498 27.14 -52.02 -31.24
C GLU A 498 28.14 -51.38 -30.26
#